data_AF-A0A2U8W763-F1
#
_entry.id   AF-A0A2U8W763-F1
#
_cell.length_a   1.000
_cell.length_b   1.000
_cell.length_c   1.000
_cell.angle_alpha   90.00
_cell.angle_beta   90.00
_cell.angle_gamma   90.00
#
_symmetry.space_group_name_H-M   'P 1'
#
loop_
_entity.id
_entity.type
_entity.pdbx_description
1 polymer ?
#
loop_
_entity_poly.entity_id
_entity_poly.type
_entity_poly.pdbx_seq_one_letter_code
_entity_poly.pdbx_strand_id
1 'polypeptide(L)'
;MRPAPLALALLAGLSGPAAAGVSVRYVAPERFTDAENRIGSGLPLRVTLAEMTRILQELGDRHLPPGETLAITILDIDLAGVEQLGFGTAQALRVVRDSSPPRIRFAYRLQRGGRTLAQGEETLTDINFLLTSNARFSSGPLFYERALLRDWFRRRFPSG
;
A
#
# COMPACT_ATOMS: atom_id res chain seq x y z
N MET A 1 37.93 -2.22 -52.71
CA MET A 1 36.82 -1.45 -52.11
C MET A 1 36.71 -1.86 -50.65
N ARG A 2 36.98 -0.94 -49.71
CA ARG A 2 36.95 -1.21 -48.26
C ARG A 2 35.57 -0.82 -47.70
N PRO A 3 34.81 -1.70 -47.04
CA PRO A 3 33.70 -1.27 -46.21
C PRO A 3 34.18 -0.94 -44.78
N ALA A 4 33.71 0.18 -44.26
CA ALA A 4 34.03 0.76 -42.95
C ALA A 4 33.41 -0.02 -41.79
N PRO A 5 33.99 0.02 -40.56
CA PRO A 5 33.38 -0.61 -39.40
C PRO A 5 32.27 0.28 -38.81
N LEU A 6 31.09 -0.30 -38.60
CA LEU A 6 30.01 0.30 -37.81
C LEU A 6 30.44 0.27 -36.33
N ALA A 7 30.56 1.44 -35.71
CA ALA A 7 30.78 1.57 -34.27
C ALA A 7 29.49 1.26 -33.51
N LEU A 8 29.51 0.21 -32.68
CA LEU A 8 28.43 -0.12 -31.75
C LEU A 8 28.57 0.77 -30.51
N ALA A 9 27.76 1.81 -30.40
CA ALA A 9 27.69 2.65 -29.22
C ALA A 9 26.99 1.88 -28.08
N LEU A 10 27.76 1.47 -27.08
CA LEU A 10 27.27 0.87 -25.85
C LEU A 10 26.64 1.97 -24.99
N LEU A 11 25.31 2.04 -24.92
CA LEU A 11 24.61 2.88 -23.95
C LEU A 11 24.78 2.24 -22.56
N ALA A 12 25.79 2.68 -21.82
CA ALA A 12 25.89 2.43 -20.39
C ALA A 12 24.72 3.13 -19.68
N GLY A 13 23.76 2.35 -19.21
CA GLY A 13 22.67 2.87 -18.38
C GLY A 13 23.24 3.45 -17.09
N LEU A 14 23.04 4.76 -16.86
CA LEU A 14 23.28 5.36 -15.55
C LEU A 14 22.30 4.73 -14.55
N SER A 15 22.79 3.77 -13.78
CA SER A 15 22.13 3.39 -12.53
C SER A 15 22.38 4.53 -11.55
N GLY A 16 21.47 5.50 -11.52
CA GLY A 16 21.42 6.50 -10.46
C GLY A 16 21.26 5.82 -9.10
N PRO A 17 21.65 6.48 -8.00
CA PRO A 17 21.46 5.92 -6.67
C PRO A 17 19.97 5.58 -6.52
N ALA A 18 19.67 4.29 -6.31
CA ALA A 18 18.32 3.89 -5.93
C ALA A 18 18.07 4.52 -4.57
N ALA A 19 17.33 5.64 -4.56
CA ALA A 19 16.86 6.24 -3.32
C ALA A 19 16.16 5.14 -2.52
N ALA A 20 16.58 4.97 -1.26
CA ALA A 20 15.85 4.12 -0.33
C ALA A 20 14.40 4.62 -0.30
N GLY A 21 13.44 3.70 -0.41
CA GLY A 21 12.05 4.13 -0.55
C GLY A 21 11.10 3.03 -0.97
N VAL A 22 9.82 3.34 -0.81
CA VAL A 22 8.70 2.47 -1.18
C VAL A 22 8.10 2.94 -2.50
N SER A 23 8.04 2.03 -3.48
CA SER A 23 7.28 2.23 -4.71
C SER A 23 5.98 1.44 -4.65
N VAL A 24 4.87 2.05 -5.04
CA VAL A 24 3.53 1.45 -4.95
C VAL A 24 2.90 1.43 -6.33
N ARG A 25 2.35 0.28 -6.72
CA ARG A 25 1.57 0.10 -7.94
C ARG A 25 0.24 -0.56 -7.59
N TYR A 26 -0.83 -0.15 -8.27
CA TYR A 26 -2.16 -0.73 -8.11
C TYR A 26 -2.55 -1.52 -9.37
N VAL A 27 -3.05 -2.74 -9.19
CA VAL A 27 -3.51 -3.59 -10.31
C VAL A 27 -5.02 -3.48 -10.42
N ALA A 28 -5.50 -2.93 -11.54
CA ALA A 28 -6.93 -2.79 -11.84
C ALA A 28 -7.74 -2.25 -10.63
N PRO A 29 -7.39 -1.07 -10.09
CA PRO A 29 -7.98 -0.55 -8.85
C PRO A 29 -9.51 -0.36 -8.92
N GLU A 30 -10.07 -0.21 -10.12
CA GLU A 30 -11.51 -0.19 -10.38
C GLU A 30 -12.22 -1.52 -10.06
N ARG A 31 -11.45 -2.61 -9.89
CA ARG A 31 -11.92 -3.96 -9.55
C ARG A 31 -11.65 -4.36 -8.10
N PHE A 32 -11.12 -3.45 -7.28
CA PHE A 32 -10.93 -3.74 -5.86
C PHE A 32 -12.27 -3.97 -5.18
N THR A 33 -12.26 -4.87 -4.19
CA THR A 33 -13.45 -5.28 -3.43
C THR A 33 -14.17 -4.06 -2.83
N ASP A 34 -13.41 -3.22 -2.13
CA ASP A 34 -13.89 -1.93 -1.61
C ASP A 34 -12.70 -0.98 -1.42
N ALA A 35 -12.62 0.06 -2.25
CA ALA A 35 -11.56 1.06 -2.20
C ALA A 35 -12.07 2.49 -2.40
N GLU A 36 -13.39 2.68 -2.47
CA GLU A 36 -14.01 3.98 -2.66
C GLU A 36 -15.42 3.96 -2.09
N ASN A 37 -15.96 5.14 -1.77
CA ASN A 37 -17.36 5.21 -1.40
C ASN A 37 -18.23 5.40 -2.65
N ARG A 38 -19.14 4.45 -2.89
CA ARG A 38 -19.97 4.36 -4.10
C ARG A 38 -21.35 4.98 -3.94
N ILE A 39 -21.86 5.08 -2.71
CA ILE A 39 -23.23 5.52 -2.42
C ILE A 39 -23.31 6.73 -1.47
N GLY A 40 -22.18 7.36 -1.09
CA GLY A 40 -22.18 8.51 -0.16
C GLY A 40 -20.94 9.41 -0.16
N SER A 41 -20.72 10.08 0.98
CA SER A 41 -19.76 11.20 1.16
C SER A 41 -18.33 10.80 1.49
N GLY A 42 -17.98 9.52 1.43
CA GLY A 42 -16.63 9.08 1.77
C GLY A 42 -15.60 9.34 0.65
N LEU A 43 -14.40 8.79 0.82
CA LEU A 43 -13.28 9.05 -0.10
C LEU A 43 -13.53 8.47 -1.50
N PRO A 44 -13.31 9.26 -2.57
CA PRO A 44 -13.22 8.74 -3.94
C PRO A 44 -11.99 7.83 -4.11
N LEU A 45 -12.03 6.88 -5.06
CA LEU A 45 -10.92 5.94 -5.32
C LEU A 45 -9.56 6.62 -5.37
N ARG A 46 -9.43 7.70 -6.15
CA ARG A 46 -8.16 8.45 -6.29
C ARG A 46 -7.56 8.88 -4.95
N VAL A 47 -8.41 9.27 -4.00
CA VAL A 47 -7.98 9.76 -2.68
C VAL A 47 -7.59 8.58 -1.79
N THR A 48 -8.34 7.49 -1.83
CA THR A 48 -7.97 6.24 -1.15
C THR A 48 -6.60 5.73 -1.62
N LEU A 49 -6.36 5.66 -2.93
CA LEU A 49 -5.08 5.20 -3.47
C LEU A 49 -3.92 6.15 -3.11
N ALA A 50 -4.16 7.46 -3.14
CA ALA A 50 -3.15 8.44 -2.73
C ALA A 50 -2.80 8.30 -1.24
N GLU A 51 -3.80 8.14 -0.38
CA GLU A 51 -3.59 7.96 1.06
C GLU A 51 -2.90 6.62 1.37
N MET A 52 -3.29 5.53 0.71
CA MET A 52 -2.62 4.23 0.84
C MET A 52 -1.14 4.32 0.43
N THR A 53 -0.85 5.03 -0.65
CA THR A 53 0.53 5.26 -1.10
C THR A 53 1.33 6.04 -0.06
N ARG A 54 0.74 7.12 0.47
CA ARG A 54 1.36 7.92 1.52
C ARG A 54 1.64 7.09 2.77
N ILE A 55 0.68 6.29 3.24
CA ILE A 55 0.85 5.39 4.39
C ILE A 55 2.06 4.46 4.19
N LEU A 56 2.12 3.80 3.03
CA LEU A 56 3.18 2.84 2.72
C LEU A 56 4.55 3.51 2.65
N GLN A 57 4.64 4.70 2.07
CA GLN A 57 5.87 5.49 2.02
C GLN A 57 6.32 5.90 3.43
N GLU A 58 5.43 6.44 4.25
CA GLU A 58 5.74 6.83 5.63
C GLU A 58 6.14 5.66 6.54
N LEU A 59 5.59 4.47 6.30
CA LEU A 59 6.00 3.27 7.00
C LEU A 59 7.36 2.79 6.48
N GLY A 60 7.58 2.87 5.18
CA GLY A 60 8.88 2.65 4.55
C GLY A 60 9.99 3.50 5.15
N ASP A 61 9.80 4.82 5.18
CA ASP A 61 10.78 5.78 5.70
C ASP A 61 11.14 5.52 7.17
N ARG A 62 10.18 4.96 7.94
CA ARG A 62 10.38 4.64 9.37
C ARG A 62 11.02 3.28 9.61
N HIS A 63 10.79 2.30 8.75
CA HIS A 63 11.13 0.90 9.04
C HIS A 63 12.18 0.30 8.10
N LEU A 64 12.39 0.86 6.89
CA LEU A 64 13.37 0.34 5.97
C LEU A 64 14.79 0.82 6.34
N PRO A 65 15.77 -0.10 6.46
CA PRO A 65 17.15 0.28 6.60
C PRO A 65 17.67 1.09 5.39
N PRO A 66 18.67 1.96 5.58
CA PRO A 66 19.30 2.67 4.48
C PRO A 66 19.78 1.74 3.35
N GLY A 67 19.56 2.17 2.10
CA GLY A 67 19.93 1.42 0.90
C GLY A 67 19.04 0.23 0.55
N GLU A 68 17.97 -0.03 1.32
CA GLU A 68 16.91 -0.95 0.93
C GLU A 68 15.78 -0.23 0.19
N THR A 69 15.20 -0.91 -0.80
CA THR A 69 14.01 -0.45 -1.53
C THR A 69 12.92 -1.51 -1.48
N LEU A 70 11.68 -1.07 -1.36
CA LEU A 70 10.51 -1.95 -1.29
C LEU A 70 9.55 -1.61 -2.44
N ALA A 71 9.34 -2.56 -3.34
CA ALA A 71 8.30 -2.46 -4.35
C ALA A 71 7.05 -3.19 -3.86
N ILE A 72 5.91 -2.51 -3.83
CA ILE A 72 4.61 -3.06 -3.45
C ILE A 72 3.67 -2.97 -4.64
N THR A 73 3.06 -4.10 -4.99
CA THR A 73 1.96 -4.19 -5.94
C THR A 73 0.69 -4.53 -5.16
N ILE A 74 -0.21 -3.58 -5.03
CA ILE A 74 -1.54 -3.80 -4.45
C ILE A 74 -2.42 -4.53 -5.47
N LEU A 75 -2.99 -5.64 -5.02
CA LEU A 75 -3.79 -6.57 -5.81
C LEU A 75 -5.27 -6.50 -5.45
N ASP A 76 -5.59 -6.15 -4.21
CA ASP A 76 -6.95 -5.90 -3.75
C ASP A 76 -6.96 -5.04 -2.49
N ILE A 77 -7.99 -4.21 -2.34
CA ILE A 77 -8.30 -3.45 -1.12
C ILE A 77 -9.77 -3.71 -0.80
N ASP A 78 -10.02 -4.02 0.46
CA ASP A 78 -11.34 -4.08 1.08
C ASP A 78 -11.26 -3.27 2.37
N LEU A 79 -11.76 -2.04 2.32
CA LEU A 79 -11.70 -1.09 3.42
C LEU A 79 -12.54 -1.56 4.62
N ALA A 80 -12.08 -1.25 5.83
CA ALA A 80 -12.84 -1.48 7.04
C ALA A 80 -14.22 -0.82 6.98
N GLY A 81 -15.23 -1.55 7.45
CA GLY A 81 -16.62 -1.11 7.40
C GLY A 81 -17.26 -1.23 6.03
N VAL A 82 -18.58 -1.06 6.00
CA VAL A 82 -19.39 -1.11 4.79
C VAL A 82 -20.22 0.16 4.66
N GLU A 83 -20.51 0.56 3.43
CA GLU A 83 -21.44 1.65 3.18
C GLU A 83 -22.89 1.24 3.48
N GLN A 84 -23.60 2.07 4.23
CA GLN A 84 -25.00 1.88 4.56
C GLN A 84 -25.74 3.21 4.44
N LEU A 85 -26.99 3.17 3.98
CA LEU A 85 -27.85 4.34 4.04
C LEU A 85 -28.09 4.72 5.51
N GLY A 86 -27.92 6.01 5.82
CA GLY A 86 -28.22 6.51 7.16
C GLY A 86 -29.69 6.30 7.49
N PHE A 87 -29.99 5.82 8.70
CA PHE A 87 -31.37 5.73 9.17
C PHE A 87 -31.98 7.13 9.22
N GLY A 88 -32.95 7.40 8.34
CA GLY A 88 -33.63 8.71 8.27
C GLY A 88 -32.83 9.84 7.62
N THR A 89 -31.69 9.56 6.99
CA THR A 89 -30.93 10.56 6.21
C THR A 89 -30.72 10.07 4.78
N ALA A 90 -30.68 10.99 3.82
CA ALA A 90 -30.34 10.65 2.43
C ALA A 90 -28.82 10.45 2.22
N GLN A 91 -28.02 10.45 3.29
CA GLN A 91 -26.57 10.37 3.23
C GLN A 91 -26.12 8.95 3.61
N ALA A 92 -25.36 8.30 2.73
CA ALA A 92 -24.72 7.04 3.12
C ALA A 92 -23.54 7.31 4.04
N LEU A 93 -23.39 6.42 5.03
CA LEU A 93 -22.33 6.43 6.02
C LEU A 93 -21.55 5.13 5.94
N ARG A 94 -20.24 5.21 6.13
CA ARG A 94 -19.41 4.03 6.30
C ARG A 94 -19.50 3.55 7.75
N VAL A 95 -20.06 2.37 7.96
CA VAL A 95 -20.27 1.80 9.29
C VAL A 95 -19.26 0.69 9.51
N VAL A 96 -18.37 0.88 10.48
CA VAL A 96 -17.33 -0.09 10.86
C VAL A 96 -17.82 -0.98 11.99
N ARG A 97 -17.74 -2.30 11.79
CA ARG A 97 -18.13 -3.34 12.77
C ARG A 97 -17.13 -4.50 12.74
N ASP A 98 -17.14 -5.36 13.75
CA ASP A 98 -16.26 -6.54 13.84
C ASP A 98 -16.39 -7.47 12.62
N SER A 99 -17.58 -7.57 12.03
CA SER A 99 -17.86 -8.40 10.85
C SER A 99 -17.37 -7.82 9.52
N SER A 100 -16.83 -6.60 9.52
CA SER A 100 -16.32 -5.90 8.34
C SER A 100 -14.86 -5.45 8.58
N PRO A 101 -13.93 -6.39 8.82
CA PRO A 101 -12.54 -6.04 9.06
C PRO A 101 -11.86 -5.57 7.76
N PRO A 102 -10.83 -4.72 7.86
CA PRO A 102 -10.03 -4.36 6.70
C PRO A 102 -9.31 -5.58 6.12
N ARG A 103 -9.14 -5.60 4.79
CA ARG A 103 -8.30 -6.56 4.09
C ARG A 103 -7.51 -5.89 2.97
N ILE A 104 -6.22 -6.21 2.89
CA ILE A 104 -5.33 -5.72 1.83
C ILE A 104 -4.54 -6.90 1.29
N ARG A 105 -4.64 -7.15 -0.01
CA ARG A 105 -3.83 -8.16 -0.70
C ARG A 105 -2.81 -7.50 -1.59
N PHE A 106 -1.55 -7.93 -1.49
CA PHE A 106 -0.47 -7.34 -2.25
C PHE A 106 0.68 -8.31 -2.48
N ALA A 107 1.42 -8.08 -3.54
CA ALA A 107 2.74 -8.66 -3.75
C ALA A 107 3.81 -7.63 -3.40
N TYR A 108 4.96 -8.07 -2.89
CA TYR A 108 6.07 -7.19 -2.56
C TYR A 108 7.42 -7.78 -2.96
N ARG A 109 8.40 -6.90 -3.14
CA ARG A 109 9.81 -7.24 -3.35
C ARG A 109 10.71 -6.25 -2.62
N LEU A 110 11.50 -6.74 -1.68
CA LEU A 110 12.54 -6.02 -0.97
C LEU A 110 13.89 -6.24 -1.67
N GLN A 111 14.62 -5.16 -1.94
CA GLN A 111 15.92 -5.21 -2.60
C GLN A 111 16.97 -4.35 -1.89
N ARG A 112 18.24 -4.74 -2.04
CA ARG A 112 19.41 -3.93 -1.66
C ARG A 112 20.50 -4.11 -2.71
N GLY A 113 21.02 -3.01 -3.25
CA GLY A 113 22.08 -3.06 -4.26
C GLY A 113 21.76 -3.95 -5.47
N GLY A 114 20.51 -3.95 -5.93
CA GLY A 114 20.03 -4.79 -7.04
C GLY A 114 19.72 -6.24 -6.70
N ARG A 115 20.13 -6.74 -5.52
CA ARG A 115 19.80 -8.10 -5.05
C ARG A 115 18.45 -8.12 -4.36
N THR A 116 17.62 -9.11 -4.68
CA THR A 116 16.36 -9.37 -3.95
C THR A 116 16.68 -10.03 -2.61
N LEU A 117 16.24 -9.39 -1.52
CA LEU A 117 16.38 -9.89 -0.15
C LEU A 117 15.17 -10.74 0.26
N ALA A 118 13.97 -10.31 -0.14
CA ALA A 118 12.72 -11.00 0.12
C ALA A 118 11.67 -10.61 -0.93
N GLN A 119 10.73 -11.51 -1.22
CA GLN A 119 9.55 -11.23 -2.03
C GLN A 119 8.44 -12.22 -1.69
N GLY A 120 7.19 -11.85 -1.97
CA GLY A 120 6.04 -12.71 -1.73
C GLY A 120 4.72 -12.03 -2.07
N GLU A 121 3.63 -12.78 -1.97
CA GLU A 121 2.26 -12.26 -1.95
C GLU A 121 1.66 -12.53 -0.58
N GLU A 122 1.01 -11.52 0.00
CA GLU A 122 0.40 -11.60 1.33
C GLU A 122 -1.01 -10.98 1.31
N THR A 123 -1.85 -11.44 2.23
CA THR A 123 -3.15 -10.84 2.53
C THR A 123 -3.18 -10.46 4.00
N LEU A 124 -3.30 -9.17 4.29
CA LEU A 124 -3.44 -8.66 5.65
C LEU A 124 -4.91 -8.54 6.00
N THR A 125 -5.25 -8.97 7.21
CA THR A 125 -6.53 -8.72 7.87
C THR A 125 -6.35 -8.95 9.37
N ASP A 126 -7.20 -8.33 10.20
CA ASP A 126 -7.24 -8.57 11.64
C ASP A 126 -8.70 -8.62 12.07
N ILE A 127 -9.16 -9.76 12.58
CA ILE A 127 -10.53 -9.91 13.07
C ILE A 127 -10.76 -9.15 14.39
N ASN A 128 -9.69 -8.85 15.12
CA ASN A 128 -9.73 -8.07 16.36
C ASN A 128 -9.36 -6.60 16.11
N PHE A 129 -9.47 -6.11 14.87
CA PHE A 129 -8.98 -4.79 14.50
C PHE A 129 -9.58 -3.64 15.34
N LEU A 130 -10.83 -3.77 15.83
CA LEU A 130 -11.43 -2.78 16.73
C LEU A 130 -10.79 -2.76 18.13
N LEU A 131 -10.26 -3.89 18.59
CA LEU A 131 -9.56 -4.01 19.88
C LEU A 131 -8.09 -3.59 19.77
N THR A 132 -7.42 -3.97 18.67
CA THR A 132 -6.00 -3.71 18.44
C THR A 132 -5.74 -2.28 17.94
N SER A 133 -6.72 -1.67 17.28
CA SER A 133 -6.63 -0.29 16.80
C SER A 133 -7.15 0.68 17.86
N ASN A 134 -6.23 1.24 18.65
CA ASN A 134 -6.58 2.20 19.70
C ASN A 134 -7.21 3.48 19.12
N ALA A 135 -8.49 3.71 19.43
CA ALA A 135 -9.26 4.87 18.98
C ALA A 135 -8.60 6.23 19.31
N ARG A 136 -7.75 6.32 20.35
CA ARG A 136 -7.00 7.55 20.67
C ARG A 136 -5.98 7.95 19.61
N PHE A 137 -5.54 7.01 18.79
CA PHE A 137 -4.66 7.27 17.64
C PHE A 137 -5.42 7.23 16.31
N SER A 138 -6.77 7.19 16.35
CA SER A 138 -7.61 7.30 15.15
C SER A 138 -7.66 8.74 14.66
N SER A 139 -6.61 9.14 13.94
CA SER A 139 -6.62 10.38 13.19
C SER A 139 -6.33 10.11 11.72
N GLY A 140 -7.15 10.73 10.88
CA GLY A 140 -7.00 10.69 9.44
C GLY A 140 -7.72 9.53 8.74
N PRO A 141 -7.76 9.59 7.40
CA PRO A 141 -8.33 8.54 6.56
C PRO A 141 -7.57 7.21 6.69
N LEU A 142 -8.27 6.11 6.40
CA LEU A 142 -7.71 4.75 6.35
C LEU A 142 -7.01 4.28 7.63
N PHE A 143 -7.57 4.65 8.79
CA PHE A 143 -6.96 4.39 10.10
C PHE A 143 -6.69 2.90 10.35
N TYR A 144 -7.66 2.03 10.07
CA TYR A 144 -7.55 0.59 10.33
C TYR A 144 -6.60 -0.09 9.33
N GLU A 145 -6.60 0.34 8.08
CA GLU A 145 -5.66 -0.12 7.05
C GLU A 145 -4.22 0.25 7.42
N ARG A 146 -4.01 1.49 7.89
CA ARG A 146 -2.71 1.94 8.41
C ARG A 146 -2.24 1.07 9.56
N ALA A 147 -3.12 0.67 10.47
CA ALA A 147 -2.77 -0.21 11.58
C ALA A 147 -2.28 -1.59 11.09
N LEU A 148 -3.00 -2.21 10.16
CA LEU A 148 -2.57 -3.48 9.54
C LEU A 148 -1.19 -3.37 8.90
N LEU A 149 -0.98 -2.34 8.09
CA LEU A 149 0.27 -2.11 7.40
C LEU A 149 1.41 -1.84 8.37
N ARG A 150 1.19 -0.98 9.38
CA ARG A 150 2.19 -0.71 10.42
C ARG A 150 2.65 -2.01 11.09
N ASP A 151 1.72 -2.86 11.46
CA ASP A 151 2.04 -4.10 12.16
C ASP A 151 2.76 -5.10 11.25
N TRP A 152 2.40 -5.14 9.95
CA TRP A 152 3.17 -5.89 8.95
C TRP A 152 4.60 -5.36 8.80
N PHE A 153 4.80 -4.05 8.67
CA PHE A 153 6.13 -3.44 8.58
C PHE A 153 6.98 -3.77 9.82
N ARG A 154 6.41 -3.65 11.03
CA ARG A 154 7.11 -4.01 12.28
C ARG A 154 7.55 -5.47 12.34
N ARG A 155 6.73 -6.39 11.81
CA ARG A 155 7.07 -7.82 11.76
C ARG A 155 8.12 -8.12 10.69
N ARG A 156 8.04 -7.47 9.52
CA ARG A 156 8.87 -7.79 8.36
C ARG A 156 10.23 -7.09 8.37
N PHE A 157 10.27 -5.89 8.93
CA PHE A 157 11.44 -5.03 9.03
C PHE A 157 11.61 -4.57 10.49
N PRO A 158 11.99 -5.47 11.41
CA PRO A 158 12.32 -5.07 12.76
C PRO A 158 13.43 -4.02 12.68
N SER A 159 13.20 -2.85 13.27
CA SER A 159 14.27 -1.89 13.51
C SER A 159 15.35 -2.61 14.33
N GLY A 160 16.57 -2.65 13.80
CA GLY A 160 17.74 -3.16 14.52
C GLY A 160 18.04 -2.34 15.76
#